data_AF-A0A5E4BWY4-F1
#
_entry.id   AF-A0A5E4BWY4-F1
#
_cell.length_a   1.000
_cell.length_b   1.000
_cell.length_c   1.000
_cell.angle_alpha   90.00
_cell.angle_beta   90.00
_cell.angle_gamma   90.00
#
_symmetry.space_group_name_H-M   'P 1'
#
loop_
_entity.id
_entity.type
_entity.pdbx_description
1 polymer ?
#
loop_
_entity_poly.entity_id
_entity_poly.type
_entity_poly.pdbx_seq_one_letter_code
_entity_poly.pdbx_strand_id
1 'polypeptide(L)' 'IEEGGKADLVTAKLQAGDEVVHINEVTLSSSRREAVSLVKGSYKTLRLVVR' A
#
# COMPACT_ATOMS: atom_id res chain seq x y z
N ILE A 1 -9.20 -4.90 7.31
CA ILE A 1 -8.69 -3.73 8.04
C ILE A 1 -9.22 -3.81 9.45
N GLU A 2 -8.37 -3.70 10.45
CA GLU A 2 -8.78 -3.80 11.86
C GLU A 2 -9.14 -2.42 12.41
N GLU A 3 -10.23 -2.33 13.19
CA GLU A 3 -10.68 -1.09 13.83
C GLU A 3 -9.61 -0.58 14.81
N GLY A 4 -9.23 0.70 14.67
CA GLY A 4 -8.14 1.29 15.46
C GLY A 4 -6.73 0.83 15.08
N GLY A 5 -6.60 -0.01 14.05
CA GLY A 5 -5.30 -0.43 13.51
C GLY A 5 -4.62 0.66 12.69
N LYS A 6 -3.31 0.51 12.43
CA LYS A 6 -2.53 1.51 11.66
C LYS A 6 -3.13 1.85 10.29
N ALA A 7 -3.71 0.85 9.63
CA ALA A 7 -4.35 1.01 8.32
C ALA A 7 -5.73 1.69 8.37
N ASP A 8 -6.36 1.77 9.54
CA ASP A 8 -7.61 2.51 9.79
C ASP A 8 -7.33 3.97 10.23
N LEU A 9 -6.12 4.25 10.71
CA LEU A 9 -5.71 5.57 11.20
C LEU A 9 -5.02 6.46 10.16
N VAL A 10 -4.72 5.93 8.97
CA VAL A 10 -4.18 6.74 7.86
C VAL A 10 -5.25 7.72 7.35
N THR A 11 -4.81 8.89 6.88
CA THR A 11 -5.69 9.98 6.43
C THR A 11 -6.70 9.53 5.35
N ALA A 12 -6.25 8.62 4.47
CA ALA A 12 -7.11 7.87 3.57
C ALA A 12 -7.23 6.45 4.11
N LYS A 13 -8.33 6.17 4.83
CA LYS A 13 -8.58 4.87 5.43
C LYS A 13 -8.57 3.78 4.37
N LEU A 14 -7.73 2.77 4.56
CA LEU A 14 -7.79 1.57 3.73
C LEU A 14 -9.06 0.80 4.07
N GLN A 15 -9.64 0.15 3.09
CA GLN A 15 -10.82 -0.71 3.25
C GLN A 15 -10.50 -2.16 2.89
N ALA A 16 -11.32 -3.08 3.40
CA ALA A 16 -11.23 -4.47 2.98
C ALA A 16 -11.72 -4.59 1.54
N GLY A 17 -10.89 -5.11 0.65
CA GLY A 17 -11.17 -5.21 -0.78
C GLY A 17 -10.26 -4.32 -1.64
N ASP A 18 -9.66 -3.29 -1.05
CA ASP A 18 -8.73 -2.40 -1.75
C ASP A 18 -7.56 -3.18 -2.35
N GLU A 19 -7.25 -2.91 -3.63
CA GLU A 19 -6.06 -3.43 -4.29
C GLU A 19 -5.02 -2.33 -4.47
N VAL A 20 -3.80 -2.56 -3.96
CA VAL A 20 -2.67 -1.66 -4.22
C VAL A 20 -2.26 -1.80 -5.68
N VAL A 21 -2.43 -0.71 -6.45
CA VAL A 21 -2.08 -0.65 -7.88
C VAL A 21 -0.81 0.12 -8.14
N HIS A 22 -0.41 1.03 -7.23
CA HIS A 22 0.86 1.74 -7.30
C HIS A 22 1.54 1.82 -5.94
N ILE A 23 2.87 1.75 -5.96
CA ILE A 23 3.74 2.11 -4.83
C ILE A 23 4.70 3.19 -5.32
N ASN A 24 4.59 4.38 -4.74
CA ASN A 24 5.21 5.61 -5.24
C ASN A 24 4.85 5.85 -6.71
N GLU A 25 5.85 5.94 -7.59
CA GLU A 25 5.67 6.20 -9.02
C GLU A 25 5.67 4.90 -9.85
N VAL A 26 5.59 3.72 -9.20
CA VAL A 26 5.66 2.41 -9.87
C VAL A 26 4.28 1.75 -9.90
N THR A 27 3.80 1.46 -11.10
CA THR A 27 2.61 0.62 -11.33
C THR A 27 2.93 -0.85 -11.07
N LEU A 28 2.11 -1.52 -10.26
CA LEU A 28 2.29 -2.93 -9.93
C LEU A 28 1.70 -3.85 -10.99
N SER A 29 2.39 -4.95 -11.25
CA SER A 29 1.94 -6.03 -12.14
C SER A 29 1.00 -7.05 -11.46
N SER A 30 0.35 -6.65 -10.35
CA SER A 30 -0.34 -7.55 -9.40
C SER A 30 0.56 -8.65 -8.79
N SER A 31 1.89 -8.52 -8.94
CA SER A 31 2.86 -9.44 -8.35
C SER A 31 3.15 -9.10 -6.88
N ARG A 32 2.84 -10.03 -5.98
CA ARG A 32 3.15 -9.87 -4.55
C ARG A 32 4.64 -9.68 -4.27
N ARG A 33 5.51 -10.37 -5.01
CA ARG A 33 6.97 -10.28 -4.81
C ARG A 33 7.49 -8.89 -5.15
N GLU A 34 6.97 -8.31 -6.22
CA GLU A 34 7.29 -6.94 -6.62
C GLU A 34 6.85 -5.94 -5.54
N ALA A 35 5.59 -6.03 -5.10
CA ALA A 35 5.07 -5.16 -4.04
C ALA A 35 5.92 -5.24 -2.76
N VAL A 36 6.29 -6.45 -2.33
CA VAL A 36 7.16 -6.65 -1.15
C VAL A 36 8.55 -6.04 -1.36
N SER A 37 9.13 -6.16 -2.55
CA SER A 37 10.44 -5.58 -2.86
C SER A 37 10.42 -4.05 -2.76
N LEU A 38 9.35 -3.41 -3.25
CA LEU A 38 9.19 -1.96 -3.19
C LEU A 38 8.95 -1.46 -1.77
N VAL A 39 8.15 -2.17 -0.97
CA VAL A 39 7.91 -1.85 0.45
C VAL A 39 9.18 -1.95 1.28
N LYS A 40 10.04 -2.95 0.99
CA LYS A 40 11.31 -3.16 1.71
C LYS A 40 12.42 -2.23 1.25
N GLY A 41 12.19 -1.39 0.23
CA GLY A 41 13.13 -0.34 -0.14
C GLY A 41 13.34 0.68 0.99
N SER A 42 14.44 1.43 0.93
CA SER A 42 14.81 2.42 1.96
C SER A 42 14.00 3.72 1.86
N TYR A 43 12.67 3.63 1.91
CA TYR A 43 11.77 4.77 1.93
C TYR A 43 11.31 5.08 3.35
N LYS A 44 11.36 6.35 3.77
CA LYS A 44 10.77 6.79 5.06
C LYS A 44 9.24 6.80 5.01
N THR A 45 8.66 7.03 3.83
CA THR A 45 7.22 7.10 3.58
C THR A 45 6.94 6.54 2.20
N LEU A 46 5.86 5.78 2.07
CA LEU A 46 5.38 5.27 0.79
C LEU A 46 4.07 5.96 0.42
N ARG A 47 3.91 6.30 -0.86
CA ARG A 47 2.61 6.69 -1.43
C ARG A 47 1.98 5.44 -2.01
N LEU A 48 0.80 5.07 -1.54
CA LEU A 48 0.04 3.95 -2.07
C LEU A 48 -1.15 4.49 -2.85
N VAL A 49 -1.37 3.96 -4.05
CA VAL A 49 -2.62 4.16 -4.78
C VAL A 49 -3.37 2.85 -4.74
N VAL A 50 -4.62 2.90 -4.30
CA VAL A 50 -5.53 1.75 -4.21
C VAL A 50 -6.74 1.95 -5.13
N ARG A 51 -7.37 0.84 -5.54
CA ARG A 51 -8.65 0.81 -6.23
C ARG A 51 -9.62 -0.12 -5.53
#